data_AF-A0A9X4AVE6-F1
#
_entry.id   AF-A0A9X4AVE6-F1
#
_cell.length_a   1.000
_cell.length_b   1.000
_cell.length_c   1.000
_cell.angle_alpha   90.00
_cell.angle_beta   90.00
_cell.angle_gamma   90.00
#
_symmetry.space_group_name_H-M   'P 1'
#
loop_
_entity.id
_entity.type
_entity.pdbx_description
1 polymer ?
#
loop_
_entity_poly.entity_id
_entity_poly.type
_entity_poly.pdbx_seq_one_letter_code
_entity_poly.pdbx_strand_id
1 'polypeptide(L)'
;MTVHQRLVLTLRSGREVLLAAFDRAPTYASLGEGYPTRKMNDHIIEHAMQDAEGRCWTCTKGGAKPLLLPPDRAPVPHEPDRLPTADEVEGFLREVQDWIERFGVPEFLPPWKCVGTFKSAPKHGAPDKPSWLTVIWFQPKHRHVHEAVLGQLQQIDWESLAVSIEL
;
A
#
# COMPACT_ATOMS: atom_id res chain seq x y z
N MET A 1 -0.78 8.33 -14.92
CA MET A 1 0.12 7.73 -15.94
C MET A 1 0.37 6.29 -15.53
N THR A 2 -0.27 5.33 -16.20
CA THR A 2 -0.03 3.90 -15.97
C THR A 2 1.34 3.54 -16.50
N VAL A 3 2.16 2.86 -15.68
CA VAL A 3 3.52 2.46 -16.06
C VAL A 3 3.48 0.99 -16.45
N HIS A 4 3.98 0.64 -17.63
CA HIS A 4 4.10 -0.75 -18.07
C HIS A 4 5.25 -1.45 -17.33
N GLN A 5 4.99 -1.94 -16.11
CA GLN A 5 5.86 -2.89 -15.43
C GLN A 5 5.37 -4.31 -15.72
N ARG A 6 6.18 -5.12 -16.41
CA ARG A 6 5.93 -6.55 -16.57
C ARG A 6 6.60 -7.30 -15.42
N LEU A 7 5.80 -7.88 -14.53
CA LEU A 7 6.26 -8.68 -13.40
C LEU A 7 5.48 -10.00 -13.40
N VAL A 8 6.20 -11.13 -13.44
CA VAL A 8 5.65 -12.45 -13.18
C VAL A 8 6.16 -12.91 -11.82
N LEU A 9 5.27 -13.42 -10.99
CA LEU A 9 5.57 -13.87 -9.64
C LEU A 9 5.11 -15.32 -9.47
N THR A 10 5.97 -16.17 -8.95
CA THR A 10 5.60 -17.50 -8.48
C THR A 10 5.19 -17.42 -7.02
N LEU A 11 3.95 -17.79 -6.73
CA LEU A 11 3.41 -17.86 -5.37
C LEU A 11 3.96 -19.10 -4.64
N ARG A 12 3.84 -19.14 -3.31
CA ARG A 12 4.23 -20.34 -2.52
C ARG A 12 3.50 -21.62 -2.92
N SER A 13 2.31 -21.48 -3.50
CA SER A 13 1.56 -22.62 -4.07
C SER A 13 2.16 -23.15 -5.38
N GLY A 14 3.20 -22.51 -5.94
CA GLY A 14 3.77 -22.81 -7.25
C GLY A 14 3.02 -22.17 -8.41
N ARG A 15 1.89 -21.49 -8.16
CA ARG A 15 1.11 -20.78 -9.18
C ARG A 15 1.86 -19.54 -9.66
N GLU A 16 1.90 -19.32 -10.97
CA GLU A 16 2.39 -18.08 -11.55
C GLU A 16 1.27 -17.04 -11.70
N VAL A 17 1.57 -15.80 -11.33
CA VAL A 17 0.69 -14.64 -11.51
C VAL A 17 1.44 -13.50 -12.20
N LEU A 18 0.75 -12.80 -13.10
CA LEU A 18 1.25 -11.66 -13.86
C LEU A 18 0.67 -10.36 -13.28
N LEU A 19 1.51 -9.36 -13.05
CA LEU A 19 1.07 -7.97 -12.85
C LEU A 19 0.54 -7.43 -14.17
N ALA A 20 -0.78 -7.38 -14.30
CA ALA A 20 -1.48 -6.98 -15.51
C ALA A 20 -1.69 -5.47 -15.60
N ALA A 21 -1.87 -4.80 -14.46
CA ALA A 21 -1.97 -3.35 -14.36
C ALA A 21 -1.27 -2.84 -13.10
N PHE A 22 -0.66 -1.67 -13.18
CA PHE A 22 0.08 -1.06 -12.07
C PHE A 22 -0.06 0.47 -12.07
N ASP A 23 -0.65 0.98 -11.00
CA ASP A 23 -0.76 2.40 -10.72
C ASP A 23 0.00 2.75 -9.44
N ARG A 24 0.59 3.95 -9.42
CA ARG A 24 1.30 4.48 -8.26
C ARG A 24 1.07 5.98 -8.12
N ALA A 25 1.04 6.45 -6.89
CA ALA A 25 0.95 7.85 -6.54
C ALA A 25 1.77 8.14 -5.27
N PRO A 26 2.26 9.37 -5.08
CA PRO A 26 2.82 9.77 -3.79
C PRO A 26 1.76 9.63 -2.70
N THR A 27 2.11 8.99 -1.58
CA THR A 27 1.18 8.71 -0.47
C THR A 27 0.57 9.98 0.10
N TYR A 28 1.37 11.03 0.18
CA TYR A 28 1.01 12.32 0.77
C TYR A 28 0.83 13.42 -0.29
N ALA A 29 0.49 13.08 -1.54
CA ALA A 29 0.35 14.06 -2.63
C ALA A 29 -0.63 15.21 -2.31
N SER A 30 -1.63 14.94 -1.47
CA SER A 30 -2.66 15.91 -1.06
C SER A 30 -2.38 16.54 0.31
N LEU A 31 -1.26 16.22 0.94
CA LEU A 31 -0.91 16.80 2.23
C LEU A 31 -0.43 18.24 2.03
N GLY A 32 -1.11 19.18 2.67
CA GLY A 32 -0.66 20.57 2.78
C GLY A 32 0.40 20.74 3.86
N GLU A 33 0.26 21.78 4.68
CA GLU A 33 1.16 22.00 5.83
C GLU A 33 0.95 20.98 6.95
N GLY A 34 2.03 20.63 7.65
CA GLY A 34 2.03 19.76 8.83
C GLY A 34 2.69 18.39 8.62
N TYR A 35 2.48 17.50 9.57
CA TYR A 35 3.03 16.14 9.57
C TYR A 35 1.92 15.08 9.45
N PRO A 36 2.15 13.99 8.71
CA PRO A 36 1.27 12.83 8.74
C PRO A 36 1.08 12.30 10.16
N THR A 37 -0.15 11.90 10.48
CA THR A 37 -0.49 11.28 11.77
C THR A 37 -1.14 9.91 11.55
N ARG A 38 -1.20 9.09 12.61
CA ARG A 38 -1.86 7.78 12.54
C ARG A 38 -3.26 7.87 11.94
N LYS A 39 -4.07 8.81 12.43
CA LYS A 39 -5.44 9.03 11.94
C LYS A 39 -5.49 9.38 10.45
N MET A 40 -4.59 10.25 10.00
CA MET A 40 -4.49 10.60 8.58
C MET A 40 -4.09 9.39 7.73
N ASN A 41 -3.11 8.59 8.18
CA ASN A 41 -2.67 7.39 7.50
C ASN A 41 -3.80 6.35 7.40
N ASP A 42 -4.59 6.19 8.47
CA ASP A 42 -5.75 5.30 8.47
C ASP A 42 -6.76 5.73 7.41
N HIS A 43 -7.06 7.03 7.30
CA HIS A 43 -7.91 7.56 6.24
C HIS A 43 -7.31 7.39 4.83
N ILE A 44 -6.00 7.57 4.66
CA ILE A 44 -5.32 7.35 3.37
C ILE A 44 -5.47 5.88 2.94
N ILE A 45 -5.30 4.94 3.86
CA ILE A 45 -5.46 3.50 3.61
C ILE A 45 -6.92 3.18 3.28
N GLU A 46 -7.87 3.69 4.06
CA GLU A 46 -9.30 3.50 3.82
C GLU A 46 -9.72 4.02 2.44
N HIS A 47 -9.36 5.26 2.09
CA HIS A 47 -9.62 5.83 0.77
C HIS A 47 -8.94 5.02 -0.34
N ALA A 48 -7.72 4.53 -0.13
CA ALA A 48 -7.04 3.67 -1.11
C ALA A 48 -7.82 2.38 -1.40
N MET A 49 -8.38 1.76 -0.35
CA MET A 49 -9.23 0.58 -0.47
C MET A 49 -10.50 0.90 -1.25
N GLN A 50 -11.21 1.97 -0.87
CA GLN A 50 -12.44 2.41 -1.54
C GLN A 50 -12.22 2.78 -3.01
N ASP A 51 -11.16 3.53 -3.30
CA ASP A 51 -10.78 3.93 -4.67
C ASP A 51 -10.44 2.72 -5.53
N ALA A 52 -9.78 1.70 -4.95
CA ALA A 52 -9.47 0.48 -5.65
C ALA A 52 -10.74 -0.35 -5.89
N GLU A 53 -11.61 -0.51 -4.89
CA GLU A 53 -12.90 -1.19 -5.04
C GLU A 53 -13.74 -0.60 -6.17
N GLY A 54 -13.86 0.74 -6.24
CA GLY A 54 -14.67 1.42 -7.25
C GLY A 54 -14.10 1.38 -8.68
N ARG A 55 -12.78 1.27 -8.83
CA ARG A 55 -12.11 1.28 -10.16
C ARG A 55 -11.75 -0.12 -10.66
N CYS A 56 -11.70 -1.09 -9.76
CA CYS A 56 -11.33 -2.45 -10.03
C CYS A 56 -12.51 -3.16 -10.72
N TRP A 57 -12.34 -3.43 -12.02
CA TRP A 57 -13.32 -4.22 -12.78
C TRP A 57 -13.57 -5.60 -12.15
N THR A 58 -12.53 -6.23 -11.59
CA THR A 58 -12.68 -7.54 -10.93
C THR A 58 -13.44 -7.46 -9.61
N CYS A 59 -13.48 -6.28 -8.98
CA CYS A 59 -14.17 -6.01 -7.73
C CYS A 59 -15.65 -5.67 -8.03
N THR A 60 -15.88 -4.81 -9.01
CA THR A 60 -17.23 -4.39 -9.44
C THR A 60 -18.03 -5.46 -10.18
N LYS A 61 -17.37 -6.42 -10.86
CA LYS A 61 -18.04 -7.53 -11.57
C LYS A 61 -17.87 -8.90 -10.90
N GLY A 62 -16.80 -9.12 -10.15
CA GLY A 62 -16.49 -10.41 -9.51
C GLY A 62 -16.70 -10.44 -8.00
N GLY A 63 -17.03 -9.31 -7.36
CA GLY A 63 -17.27 -9.24 -5.91
C GLY A 63 -16.01 -9.38 -5.03
N ALA A 64 -14.81 -9.49 -5.63
CA ALA A 64 -13.57 -9.53 -4.88
C ALA A 64 -13.27 -8.18 -4.22
N LYS A 65 -12.88 -8.20 -2.94
CA LYS A 65 -12.31 -7.03 -2.29
C LYS A 65 -10.81 -6.93 -2.61
N PRO A 66 -10.26 -5.72 -2.82
CA PRO A 66 -8.82 -5.52 -2.85
C PRO A 66 -8.17 -6.06 -1.58
N LEU A 67 -6.99 -6.65 -1.73
CA LEU A 67 -6.15 -7.06 -0.62
C LEU A 67 -5.22 -5.91 -0.24
N LEU A 68 -5.24 -5.48 1.03
CA LEU A 68 -4.21 -4.61 1.57
C LEU A 68 -3.05 -5.43 2.10
N LEU A 69 -1.84 -5.17 1.59
CA LEU A 69 -0.62 -5.58 2.29
C LEU A 69 -0.32 -4.55 3.39
N PRO A 70 -0.18 -4.97 4.66
CA PRO A 70 0.07 -4.04 5.75
C PRO A 70 1.29 -3.15 5.46
N PRO A 71 1.15 -1.81 5.52
CA PRO A 71 2.27 -0.92 5.30
C PRO A 71 3.19 -0.90 6.52
N ASP A 72 4.48 -0.67 6.25
CA ASP A 72 5.45 -0.37 7.31
C ASP A 72 5.20 1.04 7.86
N ARG A 73 4.74 1.12 9.11
CA ARG A 73 4.41 2.37 9.78
C ARG A 73 5.60 2.80 10.62
N ALA A 74 6.21 3.93 10.27
CA ALA A 74 7.37 4.46 10.98
C ALA A 74 6.97 5.69 11.85
N PRO A 75 7.62 5.90 13.00
CA PRO A 75 7.55 7.20 13.69
C PRO A 75 8.22 8.29 12.82
N VAL A 76 8.16 9.55 13.28
CA VAL A 76 8.86 10.67 12.61
C VAL A 76 10.33 10.30 12.39
N PRO A 77 10.80 10.25 11.14
CA PRO A 77 12.22 10.12 10.86
C PRO A 77 12.85 11.51 10.96
N HIS A 78 13.13 12.00 12.18
CA HIS A 78 13.93 13.21 12.34
C HIS A 78 14.64 13.27 13.71
N GLU A 79 15.95 13.45 13.67
CA GLU A 79 16.72 14.05 14.77
C GLU A 79 16.60 15.57 14.60
N PRO A 80 16.12 16.33 15.60
CA PRO A 80 15.90 17.77 15.44
C PRO A 80 17.15 18.48 14.90
N ASP A 81 16.98 19.44 13.99
CA ASP A 81 18.09 20.20 13.36
C ASP A 81 19.03 20.81 14.40
N ARG A 82 18.46 21.11 15.57
CA ARG A 82 19.16 21.50 16.79
C ARG A 82 18.42 20.90 17.98
N LEU A 83 19.17 20.31 18.90
CA LEU A 83 18.64 19.94 20.20
C LEU A 83 18.37 21.19 21.05
N PRO A 84 17.26 21.24 21.80
CA PRO A 84 17.02 22.33 22.73
C PRO A 84 18.14 22.40 23.78
N THR A 85 18.52 23.61 24.18
CA THR A 85 19.37 23.81 25.36
C THR A 85 18.59 23.42 26.62
N ALA A 86 19.28 23.20 27.75
CA ALA A 86 18.65 22.79 29.00
C ALA A 86 17.49 23.71 29.42
N ASP A 87 17.63 25.02 29.21
CA ASP A 87 16.62 26.02 29.57
C ASP A 87 15.43 26.06 28.58
N GLU A 88 15.57 25.48 27.38
CA GLU A 88 14.54 25.44 26.33
C GLU A 88 13.73 24.14 26.37
N VAL A 89 14.22 23.08 27.05
CA VAL A 89 13.61 21.73 27.02
C VAL A 89 12.16 21.73 27.47
N GLU A 90 11.83 22.40 28.58
CA GLU A 90 10.46 22.37 29.12
C GLU A 90 9.46 23.01 28.14
N GLY A 91 9.83 24.16 27.56
CA GLY A 91 9.02 24.84 26.55
C GLY A 91 8.83 23.99 25.30
N PHE A 92 9.92 23.41 24.80
CA PHE A 92 9.89 22.52 23.63
C PHE A 92 8.98 21.29 23.87
N LEU A 93 9.11 20.62 25.02
CA LEU A 93 8.27 19.47 25.34
C LEU A 93 6.79 19.83 25.45
N ARG A 94 6.48 21.02 25.99
CA ARG A 94 5.10 21.53 26.05
C ARG A 94 4.52 21.77 24.66
N GLU A 95 5.28 22.39 23.76
CA GLU A 95 4.85 22.59 22.37
C GLU A 95 4.62 21.26 21.63
N VAL A 96 5.52 20.29 21.82
CA VAL A 96 5.37 18.94 21.26
C VAL A 96 4.11 18.26 21.81
N GLN A 97 3.88 18.35 23.12
CA GLN A 97 2.72 17.77 23.77
C GLN A 97 1.42 18.41 23.26
N ASP A 98 1.33 19.74 23.23
CA ASP A 98 0.18 20.47 22.69
C ASP A 98 -0.10 20.09 21.23
N TRP A 99 0.95 19.91 20.42
CA TRP A 99 0.82 19.45 19.05
C TRP A 99 0.26 18.02 18.97
N ILE A 100 0.79 17.09 19.77
CA ILE A 100 0.31 15.70 19.81
C ILE A 100 -1.14 15.63 20.28
N GLU A 101 -1.53 16.43 21.26
CA GLU A 101 -2.91 16.46 21.76
C GLU A 101 -3.87 17.03 20.71
N ARG A 102 -3.42 18.04 19.95
CA ARG A 102 -4.24 18.68 18.91
C ARG A 102 -4.33 17.88 17.62
N PHE A 103 -3.24 17.25 17.19
CA PHE A 103 -3.13 16.64 15.86
C PHE A 103 -2.91 15.12 15.87
N GLY A 104 -2.44 14.57 16.99
CA GLY A 104 -2.10 13.17 17.19
C GLY A 104 -0.61 12.90 17.07
N VAL A 105 -0.16 11.71 17.45
CA VAL A 105 1.25 11.31 17.28
C VAL A 105 1.58 11.20 15.78
N PRO A 106 2.66 11.84 15.30
CA PRO A 106 3.01 11.74 13.90
C PRO A 106 3.51 10.32 13.57
N GLU A 107 3.11 9.84 12.40
CA GLU A 107 3.39 8.49 11.91
C GLU A 107 3.44 8.55 10.39
N PHE A 108 4.38 7.83 9.77
CA PHE A 108 4.60 7.83 8.33
C PHE A 108 4.34 6.45 7.74
N LEU A 109 3.65 6.45 6.61
CA LEU A 109 3.61 5.36 5.65
C LEU A 109 4.73 5.54 4.63
N PRO A 110 5.12 4.48 3.91
CA PRO A 110 6.05 4.63 2.81
C PRO A 110 5.54 5.65 1.77
N PRO A 111 6.44 6.42 1.13
CA PRO A 111 6.09 7.58 0.30
C PRO A 111 5.33 7.25 -0.99
N TRP A 112 5.25 5.98 -1.40
CA TRP A 112 4.52 5.58 -2.60
C TRP A 112 3.39 4.63 -2.26
N LYS A 113 2.17 5.05 -2.56
CA LYS A 113 0.97 4.21 -2.59
C LYS A 113 0.88 3.53 -3.95
N CYS A 114 0.65 2.23 -3.94
CA CYS A 114 0.65 1.39 -5.13
C CYS A 114 -0.61 0.53 -5.19
N VAL A 115 -1.16 0.37 -6.40
CA VAL A 115 -2.26 -0.54 -6.69
C VAL A 115 -1.86 -1.41 -7.88
N GLY A 116 -1.92 -2.71 -7.70
CA GLY A 116 -1.57 -3.69 -8.73
C GLY A 116 -2.69 -4.69 -8.93
N THR A 117 -3.06 -4.92 -10.19
CA THR A 117 -3.99 -5.99 -10.55
C THR A 117 -3.19 -7.16 -11.10
N PHE A 118 -3.34 -8.31 -10.46
CA PHE A 118 -2.67 -9.55 -10.80
C PHE A 118 -3.64 -10.51 -11.47
N LYS A 119 -3.11 -11.30 -12.42
CA LYS A 119 -3.83 -12.33 -13.17
C LYS A 119 -3.09 -13.65 -13.04
N SER A 120 -3.79 -14.74 -12.73
CA SER A 120 -3.16 -16.07 -12.75
C SER A 120 -2.90 -16.56 -14.18
N ALA A 121 -1.77 -17.25 -14.36
CA ALA A 121 -1.55 -18.07 -15.54
C ALA A 121 -2.48 -19.30 -15.49
N PRO A 122 -2.91 -19.83 -16.65
CA PRO A 122 -3.54 -21.14 -16.70
C PRO A 122 -2.63 -22.19 -16.06
N LYS A 123 -3.17 -23.08 -15.23
CA LYS A 123 -2.40 -24.23 -14.75
C LYS A 123 -2.05 -25.10 -15.96
N HIS A 124 -0.81 -25.58 -16.02
CA HIS A 124 -0.34 -26.43 -17.12
C HIS A 124 -1.25 -27.66 -17.26
N GLY A 125 -1.88 -27.84 -18.43
CA GLY A 125 -2.75 -29.00 -18.72
C GLY A 125 -4.19 -28.92 -18.20
N ALA A 126 -4.63 -27.83 -17.58
CA ALA A 126 -6.02 -27.65 -17.13
C ALA A 126 -6.65 -26.40 -17.79
N PRO A 127 -7.91 -26.49 -18.27
CA PRO A 127 -8.66 -25.34 -18.79
C PRO A 127 -9.20 -24.45 -17.65
N ASP A 128 -8.38 -24.20 -16.63
CA ASP A 128 -8.75 -23.31 -15.53
C ASP A 128 -8.91 -21.88 -16.05
N LYS A 129 -10.05 -21.26 -15.74
CA LYS A 129 -10.29 -19.86 -16.05
C LYS A 129 -9.27 -18.99 -15.31
N PRO A 130 -8.75 -17.90 -15.92
CA PRO A 130 -7.88 -16.99 -15.22
C PRO A 130 -8.63 -16.34 -14.06
N SER A 131 -7.99 -16.35 -12.90
CA SER A 131 -8.44 -15.61 -11.71
C SER A 131 -7.64 -14.34 -11.52
N TRP A 132 -8.22 -13.39 -10.82
CA TRP A 132 -7.68 -12.05 -10.65
C TRP A 132 -7.74 -11.61 -9.19
N LEU A 133 -6.76 -10.80 -8.80
CA LEU A 133 -6.71 -10.16 -7.49
C LEU A 133 -6.12 -8.76 -7.62
N THR A 134 -6.76 -7.77 -6.99
CA THR A 134 -6.21 -6.44 -6.84
C THR A 134 -5.55 -6.33 -5.47
N VAL A 135 -4.31 -5.86 -5.45
CA VAL A 135 -3.52 -5.71 -4.24
C VAL A 135 -3.10 -4.24 -4.11
N ILE A 136 -3.19 -3.72 -2.89
CA ILE A 136 -2.75 -2.38 -2.51
C ILE A 136 -1.59 -2.52 -1.54
N TRP A 137 -0.56 -1.71 -1.73
CA TRP A 137 0.60 -1.69 -0.84
C TRP A 137 1.27 -0.32 -0.85
N PHE A 138 2.22 -0.15 0.06
CA PHE A 138 3.04 1.05 0.16
C PHE A 138 4.51 0.67 0.09
N GLN A 139 5.34 1.49 -0.57
CA GLN A 139 6.77 1.19 -0.76
C GLN A 139 7.68 2.43 -0.73
N PRO A 140 8.98 2.26 -0.38
CA PRO A 140 9.91 3.37 -0.21
C PRO A 140 10.37 4.01 -1.53
N LYS A 141 10.46 3.22 -2.60
CA LYS A 141 10.94 3.67 -3.92
C LYS A 141 9.84 3.54 -4.96
N HIS A 142 9.74 4.50 -5.87
CA HIS A 142 8.63 4.52 -6.84
C HIS A 142 8.77 3.50 -7.98
N ARG A 143 9.99 3.11 -8.36
CA ARG A 143 10.28 2.60 -9.71
C ARG A 143 9.71 1.22 -10.02
N HIS A 144 9.89 0.25 -9.13
CA HIS A 144 9.48 -1.14 -9.26
C HIS A 144 8.84 -1.62 -7.95
N VAL A 145 8.00 -2.66 -8.00
CA VAL A 145 7.56 -3.37 -6.78
C VAL A 145 8.76 -3.69 -5.88
N HIS A 146 8.72 -3.22 -4.64
CA HIS A 146 9.82 -3.35 -3.68
C HIS A 146 10.00 -4.81 -3.22
N GLU A 147 11.23 -5.23 -2.91
CA GLU A 147 11.53 -6.63 -2.54
C GLU A 147 10.72 -7.13 -1.33
N ALA A 148 10.56 -6.27 -0.30
CA ALA A 148 9.75 -6.60 0.87
C ALA A 148 8.27 -6.83 0.51
N VAL A 149 7.77 -6.15 -0.52
CA VAL A 149 6.41 -6.33 -1.04
C VAL A 149 6.33 -7.63 -1.85
N LEU A 150 7.34 -7.94 -2.67
CA LEU A 150 7.41 -9.21 -3.40
C LEU A 150 7.32 -10.41 -2.46
N GLY A 151 8.07 -10.38 -1.35
CA GLY A 151 8.02 -11.44 -0.35
C GLY A 151 6.65 -11.63 0.30
N GLN A 152 5.88 -10.55 0.48
CA GLN A 152 4.49 -10.61 0.96
C GLN A 152 3.53 -11.11 -0.13
N LEU A 153 3.66 -10.61 -1.36
CA LEU A 153 2.85 -11.05 -2.50
C LEU A 153 2.97 -12.56 -2.75
N GLN A 154 4.17 -13.13 -2.58
CA GLN A 154 4.39 -14.57 -2.73
C GLN A 154 3.65 -15.42 -1.70
N GLN A 155 3.29 -14.83 -0.56
CA GLN A 155 2.65 -15.51 0.57
C GLN A 155 1.12 -15.43 0.52
N ILE A 156 0.56 -14.69 -0.43
CA ILE A 156 -0.89 -14.53 -0.57
C ILE A 156 -1.54 -15.90 -0.79
N ASP A 157 -2.58 -16.18 0.00
CA ASP A 157 -3.49 -17.30 -0.23
C ASP A 157 -4.41 -16.99 -1.42
N TRP A 158 -3.87 -17.19 -2.61
CA TRP A 158 -4.54 -16.82 -3.85
C TRP A 158 -5.87 -17.53 -4.05
N GLU A 159 -5.98 -18.79 -3.64
CA GLU A 159 -7.17 -19.60 -3.91
C GLU A 159 -8.39 -19.14 -3.09
N SER A 160 -8.19 -18.53 -1.92
CA SER A 160 -9.29 -17.97 -1.12
C SER A 160 -9.63 -16.52 -1.47
N LEU A 161 -8.70 -15.77 -2.08
CA LEU A 161 -8.84 -14.33 -2.30
C LEU A 161 -9.16 -13.95 -3.75
N ALA A 162 -8.64 -14.70 -4.73
CA ALA A 162 -8.78 -14.36 -6.14
C ALA A 162 -10.11 -14.82 -6.71
N VAL A 163 -10.67 -14.05 -7.64
CA VAL A 163 -11.94 -14.38 -8.31
C VAL A 163 -11.73 -14.71 -9.78
N SER A 164 -12.42 -15.75 -10.23
CA SER A 164 -12.53 -16.08 -11.66
C SER A 164 -13.78 -15.40 -12.20
N ILE A 165 -13.63 -14.62 -13.26
CA ILE A 165 -14.75 -13.91 -13.90
C ILE A 165 -14.87 -14.41 -15.33
N GLU A 166 -16.08 -14.72 -15.77
CA GLU A 166 -16.37 -14.99 -17.18
C GLU A 166 -16.44 -13.67 -17.95
N LEU A 167 -15.68 -13.59 -19.05
CA LEU A 167 -15.79 -12.50 -20.03
C LEU A 167 -16.98 -12.78 -20.97
#